data_AF-A0A1G7FAW7-F1
#
_entry.id   AF-A0A1G7FAW7-F1
#
_cell.length_a   1.000
_cell.length_b   1.000
_cell.length_c   1.000
_cell.angle_alpha   90.00
_cell.angle_beta   90.00
_cell.angle_gamma   90.00
#
_symmetry.space_group_name_H-M   'P 1'
#
loop_
_entity.id
_entity.type
_entity.pdbx_description
1 polymer ?
#
loop_
_entity_poly.entity_id
_entity_poly.type
_entity_poly.pdbx_seq_one_letter_code
_entity_poly.pdbx_strand_id
1 'polypeptide(L)'
;MGTECPECGESYRRLTQHWAMSSSCSYPALPERWLGLLTGILMGDGTIHDPPSAANTRVDVCNICVTFLQWVDEKLEWLSNGVTLHRTSDEIRAENARSDLDRISSLDYDIRDQYVLTTRRHPALNRYRHWYDSEKRYPAEQDLRPAVLKQWYVCDGHLLWGTEGHRRPQVWLAVENERDRPGVIEGLFDTTPISPSFRSGRVMLTSDETEDFFEYIGDPVPGYEYKFVTDGRGRYRKAKEAFYWRHTTTNTA
;
A
#
# COMPACT_ATOMS: atom_id res chain seq x y z
N MET A 1 18.79 9.28 15.79
CA MET A 1 19.11 8.23 16.79
C MET A 1 19.64 7.01 16.05
N GLY A 2 20.39 6.12 16.72
CA GLY A 2 20.83 4.87 16.11
C GLY A 2 19.70 3.85 16.04
N THR A 3 19.87 2.81 15.21
CA THR A 3 19.00 1.63 15.18
C THR A 3 19.80 0.42 15.61
N GLU A 4 19.24 -0.38 16.50
CA GLU A 4 19.86 -1.58 17.01
C GLU A 4 19.98 -2.65 15.91
N CYS A 5 21.15 -3.29 15.83
CA CYS A 5 21.35 -4.45 14.98
C CYS A 5 20.76 -5.69 15.68
N PRO A 6 19.82 -6.43 15.06
CA PRO A 6 19.20 -7.59 15.70
C PRO A 6 20.16 -8.78 15.88
N GLU A 7 21.32 -8.79 15.21
CA GLU A 7 22.32 -9.85 15.37
C GLU A 7 23.31 -9.58 16.51
N CYS A 8 23.79 -8.34 16.67
CA CYS A 8 24.82 -8.01 17.66
C CYS A 8 24.37 -7.10 18.81
N GLY A 9 23.14 -6.56 18.78
CA GLY A 9 22.59 -5.68 19.83
C GLY A 9 23.18 -4.27 19.85
N GLU A 10 24.13 -3.96 18.97
CA GLU A 10 24.77 -2.65 18.91
C GLU A 10 23.94 -1.64 18.09
N SER A 11 24.00 -0.37 18.47
CA SER A 11 23.25 0.71 17.82
C SER A 11 24.05 1.41 16.72
N TYR A 12 23.49 1.46 15.51
CA TYR A 12 24.16 2.05 14.34
C TYR A 12 23.33 3.18 13.72
N ARG A 13 24.00 4.25 13.30
CA ARG A 13 23.36 5.31 12.48
C ARG A 13 23.06 4.85 11.05
N ARG A 14 23.83 3.89 10.55
CA ARG A 14 23.73 3.35 9.18
C ARG A 14 23.76 1.82 9.24
N LEU A 15 22.67 1.23 9.68
CA LEU A 15 22.56 -0.20 9.93
C LEU A 15 22.86 -1.05 8.66
N THR A 16 22.39 -0.62 7.49
CA THR A 16 22.71 -1.27 6.21
C THR A 16 24.21 -1.27 5.90
N GLN A 17 24.92 -0.18 6.20
CA GLN A 17 26.37 -0.10 6.00
C GLN A 17 27.12 -1.03 6.96
N HIS A 18 26.61 -1.16 8.19
CA HIS A 18 27.15 -2.12 9.16
C HIS A 18 27.10 -3.55 8.61
N TRP A 19 25.96 -4.04 8.12
CA TRP A 19 25.88 -5.39 7.54
C TRP A 19 26.73 -5.57 6.29
N ALA A 20 26.86 -4.54 5.46
CA ALA A 20 27.67 -4.63 4.23
C ALA A 20 29.17 -4.69 4.50
N MET A 21 29.65 -4.14 5.62
CA MET A 21 31.07 -4.01 5.95
C MET A 21 31.52 -4.91 7.10
N SER A 22 30.58 -5.51 7.83
CA SER A 22 30.88 -6.38 8.96
C SER A 22 31.41 -7.72 8.49
N SER A 23 32.43 -8.23 9.18
CA SER A 23 32.90 -9.62 9.04
C SER A 23 32.10 -10.59 9.92
N SER A 24 31.35 -10.09 10.90
CA SER A 24 30.67 -10.90 11.93
C SER A 24 29.15 -10.77 11.93
N CYS A 25 28.59 -9.86 11.12
CA CYS A 25 27.15 -9.64 11.02
C CYS A 25 26.74 -9.61 9.55
N SER A 26 25.55 -10.10 9.27
CA SER A 26 25.00 -10.20 7.93
C SER A 26 23.63 -9.52 7.85
N TYR A 27 23.06 -9.47 6.65
CA TYR A 27 21.68 -9.03 6.49
C TYR A 27 20.74 -10.08 7.12
N PRO A 28 19.97 -9.74 8.16
CA PRO A 28 19.08 -10.71 8.79
C PRO A 28 17.98 -11.16 7.81
N ALA A 29 17.57 -12.42 7.90
CA ALA A 29 16.45 -12.89 7.09
C ALA A 29 15.18 -12.10 7.42
N LEU A 30 14.45 -11.65 6.39
CA LEU A 30 13.18 -10.98 6.60
C LEU A 30 12.08 -12.02 6.90
N PRO A 31 11.33 -11.87 8.00
CA PRO A 31 10.19 -12.72 8.27
C PRO A 31 9.16 -12.69 7.15
N GLU A 32 8.55 -13.84 6.87
CA GLU A 32 7.55 -13.96 5.80
C GLU A 32 6.36 -13.01 5.98
N ARG A 33 5.99 -12.71 7.23
CA ARG A 33 4.95 -11.70 7.56
C ARG A 33 5.29 -10.31 7.02
N TRP A 34 6.56 -9.91 7.01
CA TRP A 34 6.99 -8.61 6.48
C TRP A 34 6.99 -8.62 4.97
N LEU A 35 7.44 -9.73 4.36
CA LEU A 35 7.38 -9.89 2.91
C LEU A 35 5.94 -9.88 2.41
N GLY A 36 5.00 -10.56 3.08
CA GLY A 36 3.58 -10.51 2.74
C GLY A 36 2.99 -9.10 2.87
N LEU A 37 3.31 -8.38 3.95
CA LEU A 37 2.89 -6.99 4.14
C LEU A 37 3.40 -6.10 2.99
N LEU A 38 4.71 -6.14 2.72
CA LEU A 38 5.34 -5.33 1.68
C LEU A 38 4.87 -5.72 0.29
N THR A 39 4.62 -7.01 0.03
CA THR A 39 4.10 -7.47 -1.27
C THR A 39 2.74 -6.83 -1.55
N GLY A 40 1.81 -6.90 -0.60
CA GLY A 40 0.48 -6.32 -0.83
C GLY A 40 0.49 -4.80 -0.95
N ILE A 41 1.34 -4.11 -0.19
CA ILE A 41 1.59 -2.67 -0.36
C ILE A 41 2.18 -2.38 -1.75
N LEU A 42 3.19 -3.16 -2.16
CA LEU A 42 3.77 -3.11 -3.50
C LEU A 42 2.78 -3.53 -4.58
N MET A 43 1.63 -4.13 -4.30
CA MET A 43 0.60 -4.30 -5.31
C MET A 43 -0.19 -3.00 -5.52
N GLY A 44 -0.36 -2.18 -4.48
CA GLY A 44 -0.99 -0.85 -4.57
C GLY A 44 -0.01 0.34 -4.51
N ASP A 45 -0.03 1.09 -3.41
CA ASP A 45 0.69 2.37 -3.25
C ASP A 45 2.23 2.25 -3.18
N GLY A 46 2.76 1.05 -3.01
CA GLY A 46 4.19 0.79 -2.86
C GLY A 46 4.97 0.88 -4.17
N THR A 47 6.20 1.40 -4.08
CA THR A 47 7.16 1.45 -5.18
C THR A 47 8.53 0.92 -4.75
N ILE A 48 9.26 0.29 -5.67
CA ILE A 48 10.66 -0.06 -5.47
C ILE A 48 11.57 1.10 -5.88
N HIS A 49 12.49 1.48 -5.01
CA HIS A 49 13.52 2.47 -5.30
C HIS A 49 14.90 1.80 -5.48
N ASP A 50 15.30 1.65 -6.76
CA ASP A 50 16.50 0.93 -7.18
C ASP A 50 17.38 1.77 -8.14
N PRO A 51 18.13 2.76 -7.61
CA PRO A 51 19.03 3.54 -8.45
C PRO A 51 20.21 2.66 -8.90
N PRO A 52 20.81 2.91 -10.09
CA PRO A 52 21.86 2.07 -10.66
C PRO A 52 23.10 1.85 -9.76
N SER A 53 23.36 2.77 -8.82
CA SER A 53 24.48 2.70 -7.88
C SER A 53 24.19 1.88 -6.61
N ALA A 54 22.96 1.42 -6.39
CA ALA A 54 22.59 0.69 -5.18
C ALA A 54 22.74 -0.82 -5.35
N ALA A 55 23.47 -1.44 -4.41
CA ALA A 55 23.57 -2.91 -4.36
C ALA A 55 22.20 -3.58 -4.10
N ASN A 56 21.41 -2.99 -3.20
CA ASN A 56 20.12 -3.54 -2.76
C ASN A 56 18.99 -2.51 -2.90
N THR A 57 17.78 -2.96 -3.21
CA THR A 57 16.59 -2.10 -3.30
C THR A 57 16.03 -1.73 -1.93
N ARG A 58 15.17 -0.71 -1.92
CA ARG A 58 14.25 -0.43 -0.81
C ARG A 58 12.82 -0.26 -1.34
N VAL A 59 11.85 -0.37 -0.44
CA VAL A 59 10.44 -0.05 -0.70
C VAL A 59 10.15 1.35 -0.17
N ASP A 60 9.47 2.15 -1.00
CA ASP A 60 8.93 3.46 -0.64
C ASP A 60 7.39 3.36 -0.68
N VAL A 61 6.73 3.83 0.37
CA VAL A 61 5.26 3.79 0.52
C VAL A 61 4.78 5.22 0.75
N CYS A 62 4.13 5.81 -0.25
CA CYS A 62 3.57 7.15 -0.16
C CYS A 62 2.06 7.06 0.14
N ASN A 63 1.59 7.75 1.17
CA ASN A 63 0.18 7.67 1.57
C ASN A 63 -0.25 8.94 2.34
N ILE A 64 -1.54 9.28 2.28
CA ILE A 64 -2.12 10.41 3.03
C ILE A 64 -2.49 10.04 4.48
N CYS A 65 -2.63 8.75 4.78
CA CYS A 65 -2.96 8.21 6.09
C CYS A 65 -1.70 7.99 6.92
N VAL A 66 -1.34 8.96 7.76
CA VAL A 66 -0.16 8.85 8.62
C VAL A 66 -0.27 7.69 9.63
N THR A 67 -1.48 7.42 10.13
CA THR A 67 -1.75 6.32 11.07
C THR A 67 -1.46 4.96 10.46
N PHE A 68 -1.82 4.74 9.19
CA PHE A 68 -1.48 3.52 8.48
C PHE A 68 0.02 3.36 8.33
N LEU A 69 0.74 4.41 7.92
CA LEU A 69 2.20 4.36 7.77
C LEU A 69 2.89 4.11 9.12
N GLN A 70 2.40 4.70 10.21
CA GLN A 70 2.92 4.43 11.56
C GLN A 70 2.68 2.98 11.98
N TRP A 71 1.51 2.42 11.67
CA TRP A 71 1.26 1.00 11.90
C TRP A 71 2.19 0.11 11.06
N VAL A 72 2.46 0.46 9.80
CA VAL A 72 3.45 -0.27 8.97
C VAL A 72 4.85 -0.15 9.56
N ASP A 73 5.25 1.03 10.03
CA ASP A 73 6.53 1.28 10.70
C ASP A 73 6.74 0.35 11.89
N GLU A 74 5.75 0.28 12.79
CA GLU A 74 5.75 -0.62 13.94
C GLU A 74 5.85 -2.09 13.52
N LYS A 75 5.19 -2.50 12.44
CA LYS A 75 5.24 -3.89 11.95
C LYS A 75 6.56 -4.26 11.32
N LEU A 76 7.26 -3.32 10.70
CA LEU A 76 8.54 -3.54 10.02
C LEU A 76 9.75 -3.40 10.94
N GLU A 77 9.56 -2.86 12.15
CA GLU A 77 10.59 -2.77 13.19
C GLU A 77 11.90 -2.17 12.63
N TRP A 78 13.03 -2.85 12.81
CA TRP A 78 14.34 -2.41 12.33
C TRP A 78 14.45 -2.30 10.81
N LEU A 79 13.50 -2.81 10.02
CA LEU A 79 13.54 -2.65 8.57
C LEU A 79 13.09 -1.24 8.15
N SER A 80 12.25 -0.55 8.91
CA SER A 80 11.70 0.76 8.53
C SER A 80 12.58 1.95 8.95
N ASN A 81 12.74 2.94 8.06
CA ASN A 81 13.40 4.21 8.39
C ASN A 81 12.46 5.24 9.05
N GLY A 82 11.23 4.84 9.39
CA GLY A 82 10.22 5.73 9.94
C GLY A 82 9.38 6.43 8.88
N VAL A 83 8.39 7.19 9.36
CA VAL A 83 7.46 7.98 8.55
C VAL A 83 7.90 9.45 8.54
N THR A 84 7.94 10.05 7.36
CA THR A 84 8.27 11.48 7.18
C THR A 84 7.27 12.16 6.26
N LEU A 85 7.02 13.45 6.49
CA LEU A 85 6.26 14.28 5.54
C LEU A 85 7.03 14.32 4.20
N HIS A 86 6.37 13.91 3.13
CA HIS A 86 6.95 13.88 1.78
C HIS A 86 6.62 15.16 1.02
N ARG A 87 5.35 15.53 1.00
CA ARG A 87 4.83 16.74 0.33
C ARG A 87 3.67 17.31 1.11
N THR A 88 3.61 18.62 1.23
CA THR A 88 2.46 19.32 1.77
C THR A 88 1.34 19.44 0.74
N SER A 89 0.12 19.64 1.19
CA SER A 89 -1.03 19.93 0.33
C SER A 89 -0.80 21.18 -0.53
N ASP A 90 -0.06 22.17 -0.05
CA ASP A 90 0.26 23.40 -0.81
C ASP A 90 1.27 23.15 -1.93
N GLU A 91 2.31 22.34 -1.69
CA GLU A 91 3.24 21.94 -2.74
C GLU A 91 2.55 21.17 -3.85
N ILE A 92 1.61 20.29 -3.49
CA ILE A 92 0.80 19.53 -4.46
C ILE A 92 -0.13 20.46 -5.25
N ARG A 93 -0.81 21.40 -4.59
CA ARG A 93 -1.63 22.42 -5.27
C ARG A 93 -0.81 23.25 -6.26
N ALA A 94 0.36 23.72 -5.83
CA ALA A 94 1.26 24.53 -6.65
C ALA A 94 1.85 23.76 -7.84
N GLU A 95 2.07 22.45 -7.72
CA GLU A 95 2.45 21.60 -8.84
C GLU A 95 1.28 21.39 -9.81
N ASN A 96 0.10 21.04 -9.31
CA ASN A 96 -1.08 20.80 -10.13
C ASN A 96 -1.45 22.03 -10.96
N ALA A 97 -1.41 23.23 -10.36
CA ALA A 97 -1.68 24.50 -11.04
C ALA A 97 -0.66 24.85 -12.15
N ARG A 98 0.56 24.26 -12.10
CA ARG A 98 1.59 24.43 -13.15
C ARG A 98 1.45 23.42 -14.29
N SER A 99 0.59 22.42 -14.13
CA SER A 99 0.34 21.40 -15.12
C SER A 99 -1.01 21.64 -15.80
N ASP A 100 -1.21 21.17 -17.04
CA ASP A 100 -2.51 21.19 -17.72
C ASP A 100 -3.60 20.34 -17.00
N LEU A 101 -3.28 19.76 -15.83
CA LEU A 101 -4.23 19.13 -14.91
C LEU A 101 -5.16 20.12 -14.21
N ASP A 102 -5.05 21.42 -14.51
CA ASP A 102 -5.98 22.46 -14.05
C ASP A 102 -7.45 22.16 -14.44
N ARG A 103 -7.67 21.34 -15.48
CA ARG A 103 -9.01 20.82 -15.81
C ARG A 103 -9.54 19.79 -14.81
N ILE A 104 -8.66 19.08 -14.11
CA ILE A 104 -8.99 18.08 -13.07
C ILE A 104 -9.08 18.75 -11.69
N SER A 105 -8.44 19.91 -11.48
CA SER A 105 -8.50 20.68 -10.21
C SER A 105 -9.89 21.24 -9.89
N SER A 106 -10.81 21.23 -10.86
CA SER A 106 -12.25 21.53 -10.65
C SER A 106 -13.02 20.42 -9.92
N LEU A 107 -12.41 19.24 -9.74
CA LEU A 107 -12.89 18.24 -8.80
C LEU A 107 -12.34 18.61 -7.42
N ASP A 108 -13.25 18.99 -6.53
CA ASP A 108 -13.07 19.28 -5.10
C ASP A 108 -12.52 18.05 -4.33
N TYR A 109 -11.39 17.51 -4.76
CA TYR A 109 -10.58 16.61 -3.97
C TYR A 109 -9.84 17.47 -2.97
N ASP A 110 -10.18 17.31 -1.70
CA ASP A 110 -9.48 17.95 -0.60
C ASP A 110 -8.03 17.42 -0.56
N ILE A 111 -7.14 18.08 -1.31
CA ILE A 111 -5.72 17.72 -1.45
C ILE A 111 -5.10 17.69 -0.05
N ARG A 112 -4.57 16.54 0.34
CA ARG A 112 -3.95 16.30 1.65
C ARG A 112 -2.43 16.28 1.55
N ASP A 113 -1.78 16.49 2.69
CA ASP A 113 -0.36 16.19 2.83
C ASP A 113 -0.09 14.71 2.54
N GLN A 114 1.03 14.44 1.89
CA GLN A 114 1.52 13.10 1.60
C GLN A 114 2.69 12.79 2.50
N TYR A 115 2.64 11.62 3.14
CA TYR A 115 3.70 11.08 3.97
C TYR A 115 4.35 9.92 3.24
N VAL A 116 5.62 9.64 3.56
CA VAL A 116 6.37 8.51 3.03
C VAL A 116 6.97 7.70 4.16
N LEU A 117 6.84 6.38 4.05
CA LEU A 117 7.66 5.41 4.78
C LEU A 117 8.65 4.79 3.80
N THR A 118 9.91 4.63 4.21
CA THR A 118 10.90 3.91 3.41
C THR A 118 11.53 2.78 4.20
N THR A 119 11.83 1.67 3.54
CA THR A 119 12.62 0.60 4.17
C THR A 119 14.11 0.89 4.07
N ARG A 120 14.89 0.28 4.95
CA ARG A 120 16.32 0.06 4.72
C ARG A 120 16.50 -0.76 3.45
N ARG A 121 17.64 -0.54 2.79
CA ARG A 121 18.00 -1.35 1.64
C ARG A 121 18.33 -2.76 2.09
N HIS A 122 17.78 -3.78 1.43
CA HIS A 122 17.89 -5.15 1.88
C HIS A 122 17.91 -6.14 0.70
N PRO A 123 18.81 -7.15 0.68
CA PRO A 123 18.93 -8.08 -0.44
C PRO A 123 17.65 -8.87 -0.71
N ALA A 124 16.89 -9.23 0.34
CA ALA A 124 15.60 -9.90 0.18
C ALA A 124 14.56 -9.08 -0.60
N LEU A 125 14.69 -7.75 -0.66
CA LEU A 125 13.79 -6.88 -1.43
C LEU A 125 14.16 -6.81 -2.91
N ASN A 126 15.34 -7.30 -3.30
CA ASN A 126 15.74 -7.38 -4.71
C ASN A 126 14.82 -8.31 -5.51
N ARG A 127 14.10 -9.21 -4.83
CA ARG A 127 13.09 -10.07 -5.46
C ARG A 127 12.00 -9.29 -6.18
N TYR A 128 11.73 -8.03 -5.81
CA TYR A 128 10.70 -7.21 -6.44
C TYR A 128 11.22 -6.38 -7.62
N ARG A 129 12.52 -6.42 -7.94
CA ARG A 129 13.11 -5.63 -9.05
C ARG A 129 12.38 -5.85 -10.37
N HIS A 130 12.14 -7.12 -10.71
CA HIS A 130 11.53 -7.50 -11.97
C HIS A 130 10.08 -7.04 -12.12
N TRP A 131 9.41 -6.65 -11.02
CA TRP A 131 8.08 -6.02 -11.11
C TRP A 131 8.17 -4.67 -11.82
N TYR A 132 9.33 -4.03 -11.82
CA TYR A 132 9.58 -2.67 -12.31
C TYR A 132 10.61 -2.65 -13.46
N ASP A 133 10.81 -3.75 -14.17
CA ASP A 133 11.68 -3.80 -15.37
C ASP A 133 11.18 -2.86 -16.48
N SER A 134 9.88 -2.53 -16.45
CA SER A 134 9.25 -1.53 -17.32
C SER A 134 8.28 -0.68 -16.49
N GLU A 135 6.99 -0.72 -16.79
CA GLU A 135 5.97 -0.33 -15.82
C GLU A 135 5.78 -1.43 -14.78
N LYS A 136 5.09 -1.10 -13.69
CA LYS A 136 4.84 -2.01 -12.57
C LYS A 136 3.94 -3.16 -13.01
N ARG A 137 4.45 -4.40 -12.95
CA ARG A 137 3.80 -5.64 -13.36
C ARG A 137 3.87 -6.72 -12.28
N TYR A 138 2.73 -7.30 -11.92
CA TYR A 138 2.67 -8.42 -10.96
C TYR A 138 3.17 -9.73 -11.62
N PRO A 139 3.89 -10.59 -10.88
CA PRO A 139 4.22 -11.96 -11.29
C PRO A 139 2.98 -12.84 -11.30
N ALA A 140 2.91 -13.80 -12.24
CA ALA A 140 1.76 -14.70 -12.36
C ALA A 140 1.68 -15.72 -11.21
N GLU A 141 2.81 -16.03 -10.59
CA GLU A 141 2.95 -16.92 -9.45
C GLU A 141 2.73 -16.23 -8.10
N GLN A 142 2.25 -14.99 -8.09
CA GLN A 142 2.07 -14.23 -6.87
C GLN A 142 0.92 -14.82 -6.01
N ASP A 143 1.27 -15.33 -4.84
CA ASP A 143 0.31 -15.91 -3.90
C ASP A 143 -0.45 -14.82 -3.11
N LEU A 144 -1.79 -14.76 -3.29
CA LEU A 144 -2.71 -13.84 -2.62
C LEU A 144 -3.18 -14.35 -1.25
N ARG A 145 -2.22 -14.59 -0.35
CA ARG A 145 -2.53 -14.86 1.06
C ARG A 145 -3.34 -13.72 1.68
N PRO A 146 -4.10 -13.97 2.75
CA PRO A 146 -4.94 -12.95 3.40
C PRO A 146 -4.22 -11.63 3.67
N ALA A 147 -2.98 -11.71 4.17
CA ALA A 147 -2.19 -10.52 4.48
C ALA A 147 -1.80 -9.70 3.25
N VAL A 148 -1.51 -10.35 2.11
CA VAL A 148 -1.16 -9.67 0.85
C VAL A 148 -2.39 -8.97 0.29
N LEU A 149 -3.49 -9.72 0.15
CA LEU A 149 -4.74 -9.20 -0.42
C LEU A 149 -5.33 -8.06 0.44
N LYS A 150 -5.21 -8.16 1.77
CA LYS A 150 -5.59 -7.07 2.69
C LYS A 150 -4.87 -5.77 2.36
N GLN A 151 -3.54 -5.79 2.25
CA GLN A 151 -2.80 -4.55 1.99
C GLN A 151 -3.06 -4.00 0.60
N TRP A 152 -3.21 -4.87 -0.40
CA TRP A 152 -3.58 -4.45 -1.73
C TRP A 152 -4.93 -3.71 -1.74
N TYR A 153 -5.93 -4.24 -1.04
CA TYR A 153 -7.22 -3.59 -0.87
C TYR A 153 -7.13 -2.28 -0.08
N VAL A 154 -6.31 -2.24 0.97
CA VAL A 154 -6.10 -1.03 1.77
C VAL A 154 -5.48 0.09 0.93
N CYS A 155 -4.59 -0.21 -0.01
CA CYS A 155 -4.04 0.78 -0.93
C CYS A 155 -5.06 1.14 -2.03
N ASP A 156 -5.40 0.19 -2.90
CA ASP A 156 -6.05 0.47 -4.19
C ASP A 156 -7.53 0.06 -4.22
N GLY A 157 -8.01 -0.54 -3.14
CA GLY A 157 -9.39 -1.01 -2.99
C GLY A 157 -10.35 0.06 -2.48
N HIS A 158 -11.62 -0.05 -2.85
CA HIS A 158 -12.71 0.73 -2.27
C HIS A 158 -14.04 -0.02 -2.32
N LEU A 159 -14.99 0.43 -1.50
CA LEU A 159 -16.39 -0.01 -1.58
C LEU A 159 -17.16 0.86 -2.56
N LEU A 160 -17.71 0.24 -3.60
CA LEU A 160 -18.71 0.85 -4.45
C LEU A 160 -20.10 0.58 -3.87
N TRP A 161 -20.80 1.66 -3.52
CA TRP A 161 -22.19 1.61 -3.08
C TRP A 161 -23.12 1.92 -4.25
N GLY A 162 -24.09 1.04 -4.51
CA GLY A 162 -25.09 1.24 -5.55
C GLY A 162 -26.01 2.44 -5.33
N THR A 163 -26.94 2.64 -6.27
CA THR A 163 -28.03 3.61 -6.17
C THR A 163 -29.05 3.20 -5.09
N GLU A 164 -30.00 4.08 -4.78
CA GLU A 164 -31.06 3.77 -3.81
C GLU A 164 -31.75 2.43 -4.11
N GLY A 165 -31.80 1.55 -3.11
CA GLY A 165 -32.32 0.18 -3.23
C GLY A 165 -31.25 -0.90 -3.07
N HIS A 166 -30.00 -0.66 -3.52
CA HIS A 166 -28.89 -1.59 -3.34
C HIS A 166 -28.17 -1.32 -2.01
N ARG A 167 -28.47 -2.14 -1.01
CA ARG A 167 -27.99 -1.96 0.37
C ARG A 167 -26.63 -2.58 0.67
N ARG A 168 -26.08 -3.41 -0.23
CA ARG A 168 -24.79 -4.09 -0.04
C ARG A 168 -23.76 -3.50 -1.01
N PRO A 169 -22.54 -3.20 -0.54
CA PRO A 169 -21.50 -2.67 -1.42
C PRO A 169 -20.88 -3.77 -2.28
N GLN A 170 -19.98 -3.35 -3.16
CA GLN A 170 -19.08 -4.20 -3.93
C GLN A 170 -17.64 -3.76 -3.68
N VAL A 171 -16.71 -4.70 -3.52
CA VAL A 171 -15.28 -4.41 -3.51
C VAL A 171 -14.77 -4.21 -4.93
N TRP A 172 -14.07 -3.10 -5.13
CA TRP A 172 -13.41 -2.74 -6.38
C TRP A 172 -11.94 -2.49 -6.08
N LEU A 173 -11.02 -3.14 -6.80
CA LEU A 173 -9.58 -2.83 -6.78
C LEU A 173 -9.15 -2.30 -8.14
N ALA A 174 -8.42 -1.18 -8.14
CA ALA A 174 -7.82 -0.63 -9.35
C ALA A 174 -6.54 -1.41 -9.71
N VAL A 175 -6.41 -1.77 -10.99
CA VAL A 175 -5.29 -2.55 -11.54
C VAL A 175 -5.00 -2.11 -12.98
N GLU A 176 -4.95 -0.79 -13.19
CA GLU A 176 -4.87 -0.20 -14.54
C GLU A 176 -3.62 -0.65 -15.30
N ASN A 177 -2.49 -0.77 -14.61
CA ASN A 177 -1.24 -1.28 -15.18
C ASN A 177 -1.35 -2.75 -15.61
N GLU A 178 -2.46 -3.43 -15.35
CA GLU A 178 -2.70 -4.84 -15.70
C GLU A 178 -3.85 -5.03 -16.68
N ARG A 179 -4.36 -3.93 -17.26
CA ARG A 179 -5.51 -3.91 -18.17
C ARG A 179 -5.41 -4.87 -19.36
N ASP A 180 -4.19 -5.18 -19.79
CA ASP A 180 -3.82 -6.03 -20.92
C ASP A 180 -3.46 -7.47 -20.50
N ARG A 181 -3.46 -7.79 -19.20
CA ARG A 181 -3.13 -9.11 -18.66
C ARG A 181 -4.24 -9.68 -17.75
N PRO A 182 -5.50 -9.74 -18.21
CA PRO A 182 -6.63 -10.21 -17.40
C PRO A 182 -6.39 -11.61 -16.80
N GLY A 183 -5.86 -12.55 -17.58
CA GLY A 183 -5.61 -13.91 -17.12
C GLY A 183 -4.54 -14.01 -16.02
N VAL A 184 -3.58 -13.07 -15.96
CA VAL A 184 -2.64 -12.99 -14.84
C VAL A 184 -3.40 -12.61 -13.57
N ILE A 185 -4.23 -11.57 -13.66
CA ILE A 185 -4.99 -11.06 -12.51
C ILE A 185 -6.01 -12.09 -12.03
N GLU A 186 -6.73 -12.74 -12.93
CA GLU A 186 -7.66 -13.83 -12.60
C GLU A 186 -6.92 -14.98 -11.91
N GLY A 187 -5.77 -15.40 -12.45
CA GLY A 187 -4.96 -16.48 -11.89
C GLY A 187 -4.40 -16.19 -10.49
N LEU A 188 -4.21 -14.91 -10.11
CA LEU A 188 -3.79 -14.56 -8.75
C LEU A 188 -4.79 -15.02 -7.68
N PHE A 189 -6.07 -15.18 -8.05
CA PHE A 189 -7.14 -15.57 -7.13
C PHE A 189 -7.39 -17.08 -7.08
N ASP A 190 -6.73 -17.88 -7.93
CA ASP A 190 -6.95 -19.34 -8.04
C ASP A 190 -6.73 -20.10 -6.72
N THR A 191 -5.87 -19.58 -5.84
CA THR A 191 -5.58 -20.16 -4.53
C THR A 191 -6.42 -19.57 -3.39
N THR A 192 -7.35 -18.67 -3.71
CA THR A 192 -8.20 -17.97 -2.75
C THR A 192 -9.66 -18.45 -2.86
N PRO A 193 -10.50 -18.25 -1.83
CA PRO A 193 -11.94 -18.51 -1.94
C PRO A 193 -12.68 -17.46 -2.80
N ILE A 194 -11.99 -16.44 -3.31
CA ILE A 194 -12.59 -15.30 -3.99
C ILE A 194 -12.54 -15.53 -5.50
N SER A 195 -13.65 -15.31 -6.20
CA SER A 195 -13.76 -15.48 -7.65
C SER A 195 -14.13 -14.15 -8.33
N PRO A 196 -13.21 -13.18 -8.42
CA PRO A 196 -13.55 -11.87 -8.95
C PRO A 196 -13.85 -11.89 -10.45
N SER A 197 -14.53 -10.85 -10.91
CA SER A 197 -14.53 -10.49 -12.33
C SER A 197 -13.50 -9.41 -12.63
N PHE A 198 -12.84 -9.51 -13.78
CA PHE A 198 -11.93 -8.47 -14.26
C PHE A 198 -12.55 -7.67 -15.41
N ARG A 199 -12.64 -6.34 -15.28
CA ARG A 199 -13.18 -5.46 -16.32
C ARG A 199 -12.47 -4.11 -16.33
N SER A 200 -11.93 -3.74 -17.49
CA SER A 200 -11.39 -2.39 -17.76
C SER A 200 -10.38 -1.92 -16.69
N GLY A 201 -9.38 -2.74 -16.38
CA GLY A 201 -8.34 -2.40 -15.39
C GLY A 201 -8.84 -2.43 -13.94
N ARG A 202 -9.88 -3.23 -13.65
CA ARG A 202 -10.46 -3.35 -12.31
C ARG A 202 -10.79 -4.79 -11.97
N VAL A 203 -10.50 -5.17 -10.73
CA VAL A 203 -11.04 -6.36 -10.07
C VAL A 203 -12.35 -5.95 -9.39
N MET A 204 -13.43 -6.67 -9.69
CA MET A 204 -14.77 -6.37 -9.23
C MET A 204 -15.39 -7.60 -8.58
N LEU A 205 -15.81 -7.45 -7.33
CA LEU A 205 -16.58 -8.44 -6.59
C LEU A 205 -18.07 -8.12 -6.62
N THR A 206 -18.90 -9.15 -6.70
CA THR A 206 -20.32 -9.06 -6.36
C THR A 206 -20.50 -8.73 -4.88
N SER A 207 -21.73 -8.44 -4.47
CA SER A 207 -22.03 -8.18 -3.06
C SER A 207 -21.86 -9.42 -2.19
N ASP A 208 -22.11 -10.62 -2.74
CA ASP A 208 -21.89 -11.89 -2.02
C ASP A 208 -20.39 -12.16 -1.87
N GLU A 209 -19.63 -12.07 -2.96
CA GLU A 209 -18.16 -12.23 -2.92
C GLU A 209 -17.46 -11.18 -2.05
N THR A 210 -18.08 -10.01 -1.85
CA THR A 210 -17.56 -8.99 -0.93
C THR A 210 -17.59 -9.46 0.53
N GLU A 211 -18.59 -10.26 0.92
CA GLU A 211 -18.64 -10.83 2.26
C GLU A 211 -17.56 -11.91 2.44
N ASP A 212 -17.43 -12.82 1.47
CA ASP A 212 -16.36 -13.83 1.44
C ASP A 212 -14.98 -13.17 1.47
N PHE A 213 -14.82 -12.05 0.76
CA PHE A 213 -13.60 -11.28 0.72
C PHE A 213 -13.20 -10.77 2.10
N PHE A 214 -14.13 -10.16 2.84
CA PHE A 214 -13.84 -9.66 4.18
C PHE A 214 -13.67 -10.77 5.21
N GLU A 215 -14.35 -11.90 5.05
CA GLU A 215 -14.06 -13.10 5.86
C GLU A 215 -12.63 -13.60 5.61
N TYR A 216 -12.19 -13.65 4.34
CA TYR A 216 -10.86 -14.12 3.98
C TYR A 216 -9.75 -13.17 4.43
N ILE A 217 -9.88 -11.85 4.19
CA ILE A 217 -8.84 -10.90 4.57
C ILE A 217 -8.88 -10.58 6.07
N GLY A 218 -10.04 -10.69 6.73
CA GLY A 218 -10.21 -10.43 8.16
C GLY A 218 -10.22 -8.96 8.54
N ASP A 219 -9.80 -8.66 9.78
CA ASP A 219 -9.99 -7.36 10.42
C ASP A 219 -9.33 -6.16 9.68
N PRO A 220 -9.89 -4.95 9.81
CA PRO A 220 -9.31 -3.74 9.25
C PRO A 220 -7.91 -3.44 9.79
N VAL A 221 -7.15 -2.66 9.02
CA VAL A 221 -5.88 -2.08 9.49
C VAL A 221 -6.11 -0.68 10.07
N PRO A 222 -5.27 -0.23 11.02
CA PRO A 222 -5.37 1.10 11.59
C PRO A 222 -5.40 2.21 10.55
N GLY A 223 -6.38 3.11 10.68
CA GLY A 223 -6.59 4.24 9.77
C GLY A 223 -7.36 3.88 8.50
N TYR A 224 -7.73 2.63 8.25
CA TYR A 224 -8.55 2.26 7.08
C TYR A 224 -9.83 1.50 7.45
N GLU A 225 -10.28 1.61 8.70
CA GLU A 225 -11.47 0.94 9.21
C GLU A 225 -12.71 1.28 8.40
N TYR A 226 -12.81 2.50 7.87
CA TYR A 226 -13.93 2.91 7.04
C TYR A 226 -14.08 2.08 5.76
N LYS A 227 -12.97 1.55 5.19
CA LYS A 227 -13.02 0.68 4.00
C LYS A 227 -13.74 -0.65 4.29
N PHE A 228 -13.83 -1.06 5.55
CA PHE A 228 -14.43 -2.32 5.98
C PHE A 228 -15.89 -2.17 6.46
N VAL A 229 -16.47 -0.96 6.37
CA VAL A 229 -17.85 -0.70 6.79
C VAL A 229 -18.81 -1.11 5.68
N THR A 230 -19.41 -2.30 5.80
CA THR A 230 -20.32 -2.88 4.79
C THR A 230 -21.80 -2.87 5.17
N ASP A 231 -22.13 -2.53 6.42
CA ASP A 231 -23.49 -2.63 6.98
C ASP A 231 -24.41 -1.44 6.67
N GLY A 232 -23.88 -0.38 6.05
CA GLY A 232 -24.71 0.69 5.51
C GLY A 232 -23.96 1.87 4.93
N ARG A 233 -24.44 2.37 3.78
CA ARG A 233 -23.85 3.50 3.05
C ARG A 233 -23.68 4.76 3.89
N GLY A 234 -24.67 5.06 4.74
CA GLY A 234 -24.62 6.20 5.65
C GLY A 234 -23.54 6.05 6.72
N ARG A 235 -23.35 4.84 7.25
CA ARG A 235 -22.30 4.55 8.23
C ARG A 235 -20.92 4.61 7.58
N TYR A 236 -20.77 4.03 6.38
CA TYR A 236 -19.56 4.14 5.57
C TYR A 236 -19.17 5.59 5.29
N ARG A 237 -20.10 6.44 4.84
CA ARG A 237 -19.83 7.86 4.56
C ARG A 237 -19.36 8.61 5.80
N LYS A 238 -20.06 8.44 6.93
CA LYS A 238 -19.66 9.05 8.21
C LYS A 238 -18.28 8.56 8.67
N ALA A 239 -18.00 7.27 8.53
CA ALA A 239 -16.69 6.71 8.87
C ALA A 239 -15.58 7.24 7.95
N LYS A 240 -15.86 7.40 6.65
CA LYS A 240 -14.93 7.96 5.67
C LYS A 240 -14.62 9.44 5.94
N GLU A 241 -15.63 10.25 6.27
CA GLU A 241 -15.44 11.64 6.70
C GLU A 241 -14.60 11.72 7.97
N ALA A 242 -14.91 10.90 8.97
CA ALA A 242 -14.14 10.82 10.20
C ALA A 242 -12.69 10.39 9.95
N PHE A 243 -12.44 9.52 8.97
CA PHE A 243 -11.10 9.13 8.55
C PHE A 243 -10.27 10.33 8.08
N TYR A 244 -10.78 11.11 7.13
CA TYR A 244 -10.05 12.26 6.59
C TYR A 244 -9.73 13.28 7.69
N TRP A 245 -10.67 13.50 8.61
CA TRP A 245 -10.45 14.39 9.75
C TRP A 245 -9.37 13.90 10.72
N ARG A 246 -9.32 12.59 11.01
CA ARG A 246 -8.46 12.03 12.08
C ARG A 246 -7.07 11.62 11.62
N HIS A 247 -6.95 11.17 10.38
CA HIS A 247 -5.77 10.43 9.91
C HIS A 247 -5.03 11.11 8.77
N THR A 248 -5.54 12.23 8.27
CA THR A 248 -4.91 13.01 7.21
C THR A 248 -4.74 14.45 7.67
N THR A 249 -3.76 15.14 7.10
CA THR A 249 -3.49 16.54 7.40
C THR A 249 -3.56 17.38 6.13
N THR A 250 -3.80 18.66 6.33
CA THR A 250 -3.66 19.68 5.29
C THR A 250 -2.83 20.79 5.89
N ASN A 251 -1.78 21.20 5.19
CA ASN A 251 -1.24 22.52 5.40
C ASN A 251 -2.29 23.52 4.88
N THR A 252 -3.04 24.11 5.81
CA THR A 252 -3.81 25.33 5.56
C THR A 252 -2.91 26.49 5.96
N ALA A 253 -2.50 27.29 4.99
CA ALA A 253 -2.00 28.64 5.23
C ALA A 253 -3.03 29.49 5.99
#